data_AF-A0A950GVR0-F1
#
_entry.id   AF-A0A950GVR0-F1
#
_cell.length_a   1.000
_cell.length_b   1.000
_cell.length_c   1.000
_cell.angle_alpha   90.00
_cell.angle_beta   90.00
_cell.angle_gamma   90.00
#
_symmetry.space_group_name_H-M   'P 1'
#
loop_
_entity.id
_entity.type
_entity.pdbx_description
1 polymer ?
#
loop_
_entity_poly.entity_id
_entity_poly.type
_entity_poly.pdbx_seq_one_letter_code
_entity_poly.pdbx_strand_id
1 'polypeptide(L)'
;MDEHGVARWAASGAMALTGLPDRALGPPAGLVEGVERLASACPGLDPLALLGERAALMGLWRRGTTSCGGSCRLFPARDGWLAVSLPRAEDVELVPAWLELGETPRAGPATWAVVGRAVAVRDPAELLARAALLGLPVSRLGDAGDAPALVPQRLGDAPARPARDLVVVDLSGLWAGPLCGDLLAGAGATVVKVESTGRPDGARRGPAAFFDLLNWRKRSVALELPGDEGTRRLHGLIGRADVVIEASRPRALAHFGVSARDMVRAGGPQVWISITGHGRVGAAGDRVAFGDDAAV
;
A
#
# COMPACT_ATOMS: atom_id res chain seq x y z
N MET A 1 18.59 -21.21 1.64
CA MET A 1 17.15 -20.90 1.67
C MET A 1 16.54 -21.93 2.60
N ASP A 2 15.74 -21.52 3.59
CA ASP A 2 15.10 -22.44 4.53
C ASP A 2 14.15 -23.39 3.77
N GLU A 3 14.40 -24.69 3.85
CA GLU A 3 13.63 -25.72 3.13
C GLU A 3 12.17 -25.75 3.60
N HIS A 4 11.94 -25.47 4.89
CA HIS A 4 10.60 -25.37 5.45
C HIS A 4 9.83 -24.18 4.87
N GLY A 5 10.41 -22.98 4.89
CA GLY A 5 9.82 -21.78 4.31
C GLY A 5 9.51 -21.92 2.82
N VAL A 6 10.37 -22.58 2.04
CA VAL A 6 10.12 -22.86 0.61
C VAL A 6 8.93 -23.81 0.43
N ALA A 7 8.86 -24.90 1.21
CA ALA A 7 7.75 -25.83 1.15
C ALA A 7 6.42 -25.17 1.54
N ARG A 8 6.41 -24.33 2.58
CA ARG A 8 5.24 -23.53 3.00
C ARG A 8 4.81 -22.54 1.92
N TRP A 9 5.76 -21.85 1.29
CA TRP A 9 5.50 -20.92 0.18
C TRP A 9 4.94 -21.61 -1.06
N ALA A 10 5.39 -22.83 -1.34
CA ALA A 10 4.85 -23.65 -2.41
C ALA A 10 3.41 -24.09 -2.09
N ALA A 11 3.18 -24.58 -0.87
CA ALA A 11 1.88 -25.07 -0.41
C ALA A 11 0.80 -23.97 -0.36
N SER A 12 1.18 -22.71 -0.15
CA SER A 12 0.22 -21.59 -0.14
C SER A 12 -0.24 -21.16 -1.54
N GLY A 13 0.39 -21.67 -2.60
CA GLY A 13 0.17 -21.20 -3.97
C GLY A 13 0.87 -19.89 -4.31
N ALA A 14 1.51 -19.21 -3.34
CA ALA A 14 2.19 -17.95 -3.58
C ALA A 14 3.42 -18.10 -4.51
N MET A 15 4.01 -19.30 -4.59
CA MET A 15 5.07 -19.63 -5.55
C MET A 15 4.62 -19.50 -7.02
N ALA A 16 3.33 -19.56 -7.32
CA ALA A 16 2.80 -19.27 -8.65
C ALA A 16 2.96 -17.78 -9.05
N LEU A 17 3.14 -16.90 -8.06
CA LEU A 17 3.17 -15.44 -8.21
C LEU A 17 4.59 -14.87 -8.23
N THR A 18 5.59 -15.64 -7.77
CA THR A 18 6.99 -15.19 -7.68
C THR A 18 7.90 -15.87 -8.69
N GLY A 19 8.76 -15.07 -9.33
CA GLY A 19 9.82 -15.55 -10.21
C GLY A 19 9.68 -15.17 -11.67
N LEU A 20 10.58 -15.72 -12.49
CA LEU A 20 10.56 -15.57 -13.95
C LEU A 20 9.40 -16.37 -14.55
N PRO A 21 8.94 -16.03 -15.78
CA PRO A 21 7.84 -16.74 -16.41
C PRO A 21 8.04 -18.27 -16.44
N ASP A 22 9.27 -18.68 -16.72
CA ASP A 22 9.74 -20.07 -16.85
C ASP A 22 10.35 -20.65 -15.56
N ARG A 23 10.63 -19.82 -14.55
CA ARG A 23 11.30 -20.26 -13.32
C ARG A 23 10.72 -19.61 -12.07
N ALA A 24 10.09 -20.41 -11.23
CA ALA A 24 9.64 -19.97 -9.91
C ALA A 24 10.82 -19.59 -9.01
N LEU A 25 10.61 -18.58 -8.16
CA LEU A 25 11.53 -18.21 -7.10
C LEU A 25 10.88 -18.46 -5.73
N GLY A 26 11.71 -18.80 -4.75
CA GLY A 26 11.29 -18.93 -3.36
C GLY A 26 10.79 -17.62 -2.76
N PRO A 27 10.26 -17.65 -1.53
CA PRO A 27 9.77 -16.45 -0.86
C PRO A 27 10.90 -15.43 -0.67
N PRO A 28 10.58 -14.12 -0.63
CA PRO A 28 11.48 -13.12 -0.07
C PRO A 28 11.94 -13.54 1.33
N ALA A 29 13.20 -13.24 1.66
CA ALA A 29 13.78 -13.61 2.94
C ALA A 29 12.95 -13.05 4.11
N GLY A 30 12.68 -13.88 5.12
CA GLY A 30 11.93 -13.48 6.32
C GLY A 30 10.42 -13.28 6.12
N LEU A 31 9.89 -13.31 4.88
CA LEU A 31 8.47 -13.08 4.64
C LEU A 31 7.60 -14.17 5.29
N VAL A 32 7.92 -15.44 5.05
CA VAL A 32 7.13 -16.56 5.59
C VAL A 32 7.12 -16.52 7.12
N GLU A 33 8.28 -16.35 7.75
CA GLU A 33 8.40 -16.22 9.21
C GLU A 33 7.63 -15.00 9.75
N GLY A 34 7.71 -13.85 9.08
CA GLY A 34 6.96 -12.64 9.46
C GLY A 34 5.46 -12.84 9.42
N VAL A 35 4.97 -13.51 8.38
CA VAL A 35 3.56 -13.79 8.14
C VAL A 35 3.04 -14.87 9.11
N GLU A 36 3.84 -15.88 9.46
CA GLU A 36 3.49 -16.88 10.46
C GLU A 36 3.43 -16.31 11.88
N ARG A 37 4.28 -15.33 12.22
CA ARG A 37 4.14 -14.57 13.48
C ARG A 37 2.79 -13.87 13.58
N LEU A 38 2.24 -13.37 12.47
CA LEU A 38 0.90 -12.78 12.44
C LEU A 38 -0.19 -13.82 12.75
N ALA A 39 -0.11 -15.03 12.20
CA ALA A 39 -1.08 -16.11 12.50
C ALA A 39 -1.16 -16.41 14.01
N SER A 40 -0.03 -16.35 14.71
CA SER A 40 0.00 -16.61 16.16
C SER A 40 -0.80 -15.59 16.97
N ALA A 41 -0.89 -14.35 16.48
CA ALA A 41 -1.65 -13.27 17.11
C ALA A 41 -3.14 -13.26 16.71
N CYS A 42 -3.50 -13.93 15.61
CA CYS A 42 -4.86 -13.99 15.07
C CYS A 42 -5.26 -15.46 14.80
N PRO A 43 -5.68 -16.22 15.83
CA PRO A 43 -6.06 -17.62 15.65
C PRO A 43 -7.16 -17.80 14.59
N GLY A 44 -6.99 -18.78 13.70
CA GLY A 44 -7.91 -19.05 12.60
C GLY A 44 -7.60 -18.31 11.30
N LEU A 45 -6.56 -17.48 11.29
CA LEU A 45 -6.05 -16.85 10.07
C LEU A 45 -5.09 -17.78 9.33
N ASP A 46 -5.27 -17.95 8.01
CA ASP A 46 -4.22 -18.45 7.12
C ASP A 46 -3.57 -17.27 6.39
N PRO A 47 -2.51 -16.69 6.98
CA PRO A 47 -1.96 -15.44 6.48
C PRO A 47 -1.15 -15.62 5.19
N LEU A 48 -0.68 -16.84 4.87
CA LEU A 48 -0.04 -17.11 3.59
C LEU A 48 -1.07 -17.23 2.46
N ALA A 49 -2.24 -17.82 2.73
CA ALA A 49 -3.35 -17.83 1.77
C ALA A 49 -3.82 -16.40 1.44
N LEU A 50 -3.93 -15.52 2.45
CA LEU A 50 -4.31 -14.11 2.27
C LEU A 50 -3.42 -13.37 1.26
N LEU A 51 -2.11 -13.69 1.20
CA LEU A 51 -1.19 -13.06 0.24
C LEU A 51 -1.57 -13.40 -1.22
N GLY A 52 -2.15 -14.58 -1.44
CA GLY A 52 -2.53 -15.09 -2.76
C GLY A 52 -3.96 -14.72 -3.20
N GLU A 53 -4.83 -14.30 -2.29
CA GLU A 53 -6.27 -14.12 -2.59
C GLU A 53 -6.54 -13.15 -3.73
N ARG A 54 -5.80 -12.02 -3.79
CA ARG A 54 -5.92 -11.07 -4.91
C ARG A 54 -5.66 -11.75 -6.23
N ALA A 55 -4.57 -12.51 -6.27
CA ALA A 55 -4.09 -13.12 -7.48
C ALA A 55 -5.02 -14.23 -7.94
N ALA A 56 -5.52 -15.05 -7.00
CA ALA A 56 -6.54 -16.04 -7.28
C ALA A 56 -7.82 -15.40 -7.84
N LEU A 57 -8.33 -14.34 -7.19
CA LEU A 57 -9.55 -13.63 -7.59
C LEU A 57 -9.41 -12.95 -8.96
N MET A 58 -8.23 -12.45 -9.28
CA MET A 58 -7.96 -11.71 -10.52
C MET A 58 -7.32 -12.59 -11.62
N GLY A 59 -7.12 -13.89 -11.39
CA GLY A 59 -6.44 -14.79 -12.33
C GLY A 59 -5.01 -14.37 -12.65
N LEU A 60 -4.30 -13.78 -11.69
CA LEU A 60 -2.94 -13.28 -11.87
C LEU A 60 -1.92 -14.39 -11.67
N TRP A 61 -0.79 -14.25 -12.37
CA TRP A 61 0.31 -15.19 -12.34
C TRP A 61 1.65 -14.45 -12.42
N ARG A 62 2.76 -15.12 -12.09
CA ARG A 62 4.11 -14.55 -12.19
C ARG A 62 4.43 -14.04 -13.61
N ARG A 63 5.14 -12.92 -13.70
CA ARG A 63 5.50 -12.26 -14.97
C ARG A 63 6.96 -11.77 -15.01
N GLY A 64 7.85 -12.40 -14.24
CA GLY A 64 9.27 -12.05 -14.19
C GLY A 64 9.50 -10.65 -13.66
N THR A 65 10.12 -9.79 -14.47
CA THR A 65 10.41 -8.40 -14.13
C THR A 65 9.20 -7.47 -14.24
N THR A 66 8.01 -8.01 -14.52
CA THR A 66 6.76 -7.25 -14.55
C THR A 66 5.89 -7.70 -13.38
N SER A 67 5.24 -6.77 -12.66
CA SER A 67 4.31 -7.14 -11.60
C SER A 67 3.14 -7.94 -12.18
N CYS A 68 2.51 -8.77 -11.34
CA CYS A 68 1.38 -9.61 -11.72
C CYS A 68 0.28 -8.81 -12.46
N GLY A 69 -0.06 -7.63 -11.93
CA GLY A 69 -1.03 -6.70 -12.52
C GLY A 69 -0.54 -5.94 -13.76
N GLY A 70 0.76 -5.99 -14.07
CA GLY A 70 1.36 -5.35 -15.25
C GLY A 70 1.66 -3.86 -15.13
N SER A 71 1.31 -3.24 -14.00
CA SER A 71 1.48 -1.81 -13.74
C SER A 71 2.89 -1.42 -13.35
N CYS A 72 3.70 -2.34 -12.84
CA CYS A 72 5.09 -2.09 -12.46
C CYS A 72 6.05 -2.96 -13.27
N ARG A 73 7.20 -2.41 -13.63
CA ARG A 73 8.30 -3.14 -14.28
C ARG A 73 9.65 -2.79 -13.67
N LEU A 74 10.50 -3.81 -13.55
CA LEU A 74 11.90 -3.67 -13.20
C LEU A 74 12.73 -3.44 -14.45
N PHE A 75 13.55 -2.38 -14.43
CA PHE A 75 14.46 -2.02 -15.50
C PHE A 75 15.90 -2.03 -15.00
N PRO A 76 16.85 -2.62 -15.75
CA PRO A 76 18.25 -2.53 -15.41
C PRO A 76 18.71 -1.08 -15.58
N ALA A 77 19.43 -0.59 -14.59
CA ALA A 77 20.01 0.74 -14.54
C ALA A 77 21.53 0.63 -14.40
N ARG A 78 22.26 1.75 -14.52
CA ARG A 78 23.74 1.76 -14.45
C ARG A 78 24.29 1.12 -13.18
N ASP A 79 23.60 1.28 -12.05
CA ASP A 79 24.03 0.85 -10.72
C ASP A 79 22.97 0.02 -9.97
N GLY A 80 22.23 -0.82 -10.71
CA GLY A 80 21.24 -1.73 -10.12
C GLY A 80 19.98 -1.81 -10.95
N TRP A 81 18.83 -1.71 -10.30
CA TRP A 81 17.52 -1.79 -10.95
C TRP A 81 16.60 -0.70 -10.43
N LEU A 82 15.75 -0.18 -11.32
CA LEU A 82 14.62 0.67 -10.95
C LEU A 82 13.31 -0.08 -11.15
N ALA A 83 12.45 -0.03 -10.15
CA ALA A 83 11.04 -0.36 -10.27
C ALA A 83 10.25 0.87 -10.69
N VAL A 84 9.52 0.77 -11.79
CA VAL A 84 8.73 1.87 -12.36
C VAL A 84 7.28 1.43 -12.40
N SER A 85 6.45 2.07 -11.58
CA SER A 85 5.00 1.88 -11.52
C SER A 85 4.29 2.94 -12.36
N LEU A 86 3.45 2.54 -13.32
CA LEU A 86 2.56 3.42 -14.10
C LEU A 86 1.10 2.91 -14.05
N PRO A 87 0.47 2.79 -12.86
CA PRO A 87 -0.88 2.23 -12.74
C PRO A 87 -1.99 3.17 -13.20
N ARG A 88 -1.73 4.47 -13.38
CA ARG A 88 -2.73 5.48 -13.75
C ARG A 88 -2.42 6.08 -15.12
N ALA A 89 -3.44 6.62 -15.80
CA ALA A 89 -3.24 7.30 -17.08
C ALA A 89 -2.34 8.53 -16.92
N GLU A 90 -2.51 9.28 -15.82
CA GLU A 90 -1.71 10.46 -15.50
C GLU A 90 -0.24 10.11 -15.26
N ASP A 91 0.07 8.89 -14.79
CA ASP A 91 1.46 8.43 -14.67
C ASP A 91 2.14 8.36 -16.03
N VAL A 92 1.42 7.89 -17.05
CA VAL A 92 1.92 7.80 -18.43
C VAL A 92 2.13 9.19 -19.03
N GLU A 93 1.22 10.12 -18.76
CA GLU A 93 1.32 11.52 -19.21
C GLU A 93 2.53 12.26 -18.62
N LEU A 94 3.03 11.84 -17.46
CA LEU A 94 4.20 12.43 -16.80
C LEU A 94 5.53 11.86 -17.31
N VAL A 95 5.53 10.75 -18.05
CA VAL A 95 6.76 10.11 -18.58
C VAL A 95 7.64 11.07 -19.40
N PRO A 96 7.10 11.95 -20.28
CA PRO A 96 7.93 12.88 -21.04
C PRO A 96 8.64 13.90 -20.17
N ALA A 97 7.95 14.44 -19.17
CA ALA A 97 8.57 15.34 -18.21
C ALA A 97 9.62 14.61 -17.37
N TRP A 98 9.33 13.37 -16.96
CA TRP A 98 10.26 12.55 -16.20
C TRP A 98 11.53 12.17 -16.98
N LEU A 99 11.39 11.88 -18.27
CA LEU A 99 12.48 11.42 -19.11
C LEU A 99 12.98 12.50 -20.07
N GLU A 100 12.61 13.76 -19.88
CA GLU A 100 12.95 14.89 -20.77
C GLU A 100 12.80 14.55 -22.26
N LEU A 101 11.62 14.05 -22.62
CA LEU A 101 11.28 13.71 -24.00
C LEU A 101 10.60 14.90 -24.66
N GLY A 102 10.85 15.10 -25.95
CA GLY A 102 10.17 16.12 -26.74
C GLY A 102 8.69 15.80 -27.05
N GLU A 103 8.27 14.55 -26.88
CA GLU A 103 6.92 14.08 -27.19
C GLU A 103 6.42 13.04 -26.19
N THR A 104 5.09 12.93 -26.08
CA THR A 104 4.43 11.92 -25.24
C THR A 104 4.38 10.56 -25.93
N PRO A 105 4.99 9.49 -25.37
CA PRO A 105 4.85 8.15 -25.89
C PRO A 105 3.38 7.71 -25.88
N ARG A 106 2.94 7.03 -26.93
CA ARG A 106 1.62 6.37 -26.93
C ARG A 106 1.56 5.35 -25.79
N ALA A 107 0.46 5.37 -25.04
CA ALA A 107 0.21 4.40 -23.98
C ALA A 107 0.34 2.96 -24.49
N GLY A 108 0.86 2.09 -23.62
CA GLY A 108 1.04 0.66 -23.91
C GLY A 108 2.51 0.26 -24.11
N PRO A 109 2.80 -0.76 -24.93
CA PRO A 109 4.16 -1.32 -25.05
C PRO A 109 5.24 -0.30 -25.45
N ALA A 110 4.87 0.71 -26.24
CA ALA A 110 5.80 1.75 -26.68
C ALA A 110 6.34 2.59 -25.51
N THR A 111 5.48 2.99 -24.56
CA THR A 111 5.90 3.69 -23.33
C THR A 111 6.98 2.92 -22.59
N TRP A 112 6.77 1.62 -22.37
CA TRP A 112 7.72 0.79 -21.62
C TRP A 112 9.07 0.63 -22.34
N ALA A 113 9.07 0.55 -23.67
CA ALA A 113 10.30 0.50 -24.45
C ALA A 113 11.10 1.81 -24.34
N VAL A 114 10.42 2.95 -24.31
CA VAL A 114 11.04 4.27 -24.10
C VAL A 114 11.62 4.39 -22.70
N VAL A 115 10.83 4.02 -21.68
CA VAL A 115 11.27 4.01 -20.27
C VAL A 115 12.52 3.14 -20.11
N GLY A 116 12.50 1.90 -20.63
CA GLY A 116 13.64 1.00 -20.50
C GLY A 116 14.93 1.54 -21.13
N ARG A 117 14.84 2.16 -22.32
CA ARG A 117 16.01 2.80 -22.94
C ARG A 117 16.54 3.97 -22.12
N ALA A 118 15.66 4.80 -21.58
CA ALA A 118 16.07 5.95 -20.79
C ALA A 118 16.70 5.54 -19.45
N VAL A 119 16.09 4.57 -18.74
CA VAL A 119 16.61 4.04 -17.47
C VAL A 119 17.99 3.40 -17.65
N ALA A 120 18.21 2.69 -18.75
CA ALA A 120 19.49 2.02 -19.02
C ALA A 120 20.67 2.99 -19.21
N VAL A 121 20.42 4.21 -19.68
CA VAL A 121 21.49 5.14 -20.10
C VAL A 121 21.63 6.38 -19.22
N ARG A 122 20.67 6.71 -18.37
CA ARG A 122 20.70 7.92 -17.51
C ARG A 122 21.16 7.61 -16.09
N ASP A 123 21.51 8.65 -15.36
CA ASP A 123 21.84 8.53 -13.94
C ASP A 123 20.57 8.18 -13.13
N PRO A 124 20.56 7.05 -12.40
CA PRO A 124 19.39 6.65 -11.63
C PRO A 124 19.05 7.60 -10.48
N ALA A 125 20.04 8.30 -9.90
CA ALA A 125 19.78 9.30 -8.85
C ALA A 125 18.96 10.48 -9.39
N GLU A 126 19.27 10.95 -10.60
CA GLU A 126 18.52 12.02 -11.27
C GLU A 126 17.10 11.57 -11.63
N LEU A 127 16.96 10.34 -12.14
CA LEU A 127 15.66 9.75 -12.45
C LEU A 127 14.76 9.65 -11.20
N LEU A 128 15.32 9.19 -10.08
CA LEU A 128 14.59 9.10 -8.80
C LEU A 128 14.21 10.48 -8.27
N ALA A 129 15.13 11.44 -8.29
CA ALA A 129 14.86 12.80 -7.83
C ALA A 129 13.72 13.45 -8.63
N ARG A 130 13.73 13.29 -9.96
CA ARG A 130 12.68 13.85 -10.82
C ARG A 130 11.35 13.10 -10.69
N ALA A 131 11.38 11.78 -10.55
CA ALA A 131 10.19 11.00 -10.27
C ALA A 131 9.52 11.47 -8.97
N ALA A 132 10.30 11.71 -7.92
CA ALA A 132 9.80 12.24 -6.65
C ALA A 132 9.14 13.62 -6.82
N LEU A 133 9.76 14.54 -7.59
CA LEU A 133 9.20 15.86 -7.88
C LEU A 133 7.86 15.79 -8.63
N LEU A 134 7.75 14.88 -9.60
CA LEU A 134 6.54 14.68 -10.41
C LEU A 134 5.47 13.84 -9.70
N GLY A 135 5.81 13.24 -8.55
CA GLY A 135 4.93 12.30 -7.88
C GLY A 135 4.71 11.00 -8.66
N LEU A 136 5.72 10.55 -9.39
CA LEU A 136 5.76 9.25 -10.05
C LEU A 136 6.28 8.19 -9.07
N PRO A 137 5.62 7.01 -8.97
CA PRO A 137 6.08 5.92 -8.12
C PRO A 137 7.23 5.17 -8.81
N VAL A 138 8.45 5.56 -8.43
CA VAL A 138 9.71 4.95 -8.87
C VAL A 138 10.60 4.74 -7.67
N SER A 139 11.19 3.55 -7.58
CA SER A 139 12.09 3.14 -6.50
C SER A 139 13.26 2.37 -7.07
N ARG A 140 14.40 2.40 -6.36
CA ARG A 140 15.52 1.51 -6.68
C ARG A 140 15.38 0.20 -5.89
N LEU A 141 15.66 -0.92 -6.56
CA LEU A 141 15.67 -2.24 -5.95
C LEU A 141 16.75 -2.27 -4.85
N GLY A 142 16.38 -2.69 -3.65
CA GLY A 142 17.23 -2.67 -2.46
C GLY A 142 17.24 -1.36 -1.67
N ASP A 143 16.45 -0.35 -2.08
CA ASP A 143 16.27 0.87 -1.27
C ASP A 143 15.45 0.63 0.00
N ALA A 144 14.67 -0.46 0.04
CA ALA A 144 14.09 -0.96 1.28
C ALA A 144 15.23 -1.41 2.21
N GLY A 145 15.85 -0.46 2.91
CA GLY A 145 16.91 -0.75 3.89
C GLY A 145 16.39 -1.62 5.04
N ASP A 146 17.29 -2.02 5.94
CA ASP A 146 16.96 -2.82 7.14
C ASP A 146 16.05 -2.10 8.17
N ALA A 147 15.58 -0.89 7.85
CA ALA A 147 14.80 -0.04 8.72
C ALA A 147 13.45 -0.69 9.09
N PRO A 148 12.94 -0.44 10.31
CA PRO A 148 11.91 -1.29 10.87
C PRO A 148 10.58 -1.14 10.13
N ALA A 149 9.97 -2.28 9.80
CA ALA A 149 8.61 -2.39 9.25
C ALA A 149 7.52 -1.79 10.16
N LEU A 150 7.87 -1.45 11.42
CA LEU A 150 7.00 -0.80 12.40
C LEU A 150 7.80 0.28 13.16
N VAL A 151 7.33 1.53 13.09
CA VAL A 151 7.91 2.66 13.84
C VAL A 151 6.90 3.13 14.89
N PRO A 152 6.94 2.58 16.12
CA PRO A 152 6.01 2.99 17.17
C PRO A 152 6.37 4.39 17.68
N GLN A 153 5.38 5.27 17.77
CA GLN A 153 5.53 6.60 18.38
C GLN A 153 4.57 6.73 19.56
N ARG A 154 5.11 6.80 20.78
CA ARG A 154 4.32 7.10 21.98
C ARG A 154 4.01 8.59 22.03
N LEU A 155 2.73 8.94 22.03
CA LEU A 155 2.26 10.34 22.03
C LEU A 155 1.75 10.83 23.39
N GLY A 156 1.58 9.91 24.34
CA GLY A 156 1.11 10.16 25.69
C GLY A 156 0.79 8.83 26.40
N ASP A 157 0.12 8.94 27.54
CA ASP A 157 -0.33 7.81 28.35
C ASP A 157 -1.84 7.72 28.34
N ALA A 158 -2.34 6.49 28.27
CA ALA A 158 -3.77 6.21 28.37
C ALA A 158 -3.98 4.91 29.17
N PRO A 159 -5.11 4.77 29.87
CA PRO A 159 -5.46 3.50 30.50
C PRO A 159 -5.53 2.39 29.46
N ALA A 160 -4.98 1.22 29.80
CA ALA A 160 -5.06 0.04 28.94
C ALA A 160 -6.52 -0.35 28.70
N ARG A 161 -6.86 -0.63 27.44
CA ARG A 161 -8.17 -1.15 27.05
C ARG A 161 -8.04 -2.58 26.53
N PRO A 162 -9.02 -3.46 26.80
CA PRO A 162 -9.07 -4.76 26.15
C PRO A 162 -9.11 -4.61 24.63
N ALA A 163 -8.39 -5.45 23.90
CA ALA A 163 -8.41 -5.48 22.44
C ALA A 163 -9.65 -6.25 21.91
N ARG A 164 -10.83 -5.99 22.48
CA ARG A 164 -12.12 -6.52 22.07
C ARG A 164 -13.13 -5.38 22.00
N ASP A 165 -14.13 -5.52 21.14
CA ASP A 165 -15.21 -4.55 20.98
C ASP A 165 -14.73 -3.13 20.60
N LEU A 166 -13.54 -3.03 20.00
CA LEU A 166 -12.95 -1.76 19.58
C LEU A 166 -13.76 -1.15 18.44
N VAL A 167 -13.92 0.17 18.46
CA VAL A 167 -14.42 0.95 17.31
C VAL A 167 -13.23 1.41 16.48
N VAL A 168 -13.18 0.96 15.22
CA VAL A 168 -12.10 1.31 14.28
C VAL A 168 -12.67 2.17 13.17
N VAL A 169 -12.03 3.29 12.91
CA VAL A 169 -12.31 4.12 11.72
C VAL A 169 -11.24 3.86 10.68
N ASP A 170 -11.66 3.29 9.54
CA ASP A 170 -10.79 3.00 8.40
C ASP A 170 -10.95 4.10 7.33
N LEU A 171 -9.95 4.97 7.22
CA LEU A 171 -9.83 6.05 6.23
C LEU A 171 -8.99 5.62 5.02
N SER A 172 -8.57 4.36 4.97
CA SER A 172 -7.67 3.86 3.95
C SER A 172 -8.40 3.31 2.73
N GLY A 173 -7.65 3.11 1.66
CA GLY A 173 -8.15 2.48 0.44
C GLY A 173 -7.15 1.52 -0.17
N LEU A 174 -7.55 0.91 -1.28
CA LEU A 174 -6.79 -0.11 -2.00
C LEU A 174 -6.63 -1.40 -1.17
N TRP A 175 -5.41 -1.74 -0.76
CA TRP A 175 -5.09 -3.08 -0.23
C TRP A 175 -4.71 -3.06 1.25
N ALA A 176 -3.54 -2.50 1.60
CA ALA A 176 -2.91 -2.76 2.90
C ALA A 176 -3.71 -2.25 4.10
N GLY A 177 -4.23 -1.03 4.01
CA GLY A 177 -5.11 -0.48 5.04
C GLY A 177 -6.45 -1.22 5.14
N PRO A 178 -7.17 -1.46 4.02
CA PRO A 178 -8.40 -2.23 4.09
C PRO A 178 -8.22 -3.67 4.58
N LEU A 179 -7.11 -4.36 4.23
CA LEU A 179 -6.77 -5.66 4.80
C LEU A 179 -6.57 -5.60 6.31
N CYS A 180 -5.84 -4.59 6.82
CA CYS A 180 -5.71 -4.37 8.26
C CYS A 180 -7.08 -4.20 8.93
N GLY A 181 -7.97 -3.40 8.33
CA GLY A 181 -9.34 -3.24 8.82
C GLY A 181 -10.14 -4.54 8.80
N ASP A 182 -10.03 -5.37 7.76
CA ASP A 182 -10.74 -6.66 7.69
C ASP A 182 -10.25 -7.65 8.75
N LEU A 183 -8.93 -7.69 9.00
CA LEU A 183 -8.34 -8.51 10.06
C LEU A 183 -8.83 -8.08 11.45
N LEU A 184 -8.90 -6.77 11.73
CA LEU A 184 -9.45 -6.27 12.99
C LEU A 184 -10.95 -6.59 13.12
N ALA A 185 -11.71 -6.50 12.03
CA ALA A 185 -13.11 -6.90 12.03
C ALA A 185 -13.28 -8.40 12.31
N GLY A 186 -12.45 -9.25 11.71
CA GLY A 186 -12.39 -10.69 11.99
C GLY A 186 -12.02 -11.03 13.43
N ALA A 187 -11.23 -10.17 14.09
CA ALA A 187 -10.89 -10.26 15.51
C ALA A 187 -11.98 -9.70 16.45
N GLY A 188 -13.13 -9.24 15.92
CA GLY A 188 -14.28 -8.77 16.72
C GLY A 188 -14.38 -7.26 16.88
N ALA A 189 -13.55 -6.46 16.19
CA ALA A 189 -13.71 -5.01 16.19
C ALA A 189 -14.90 -4.57 15.33
N THR A 190 -15.56 -3.47 15.72
CA THR A 190 -16.51 -2.78 14.85
C THR A 190 -15.75 -1.81 13.95
N VAL A 191 -15.56 -2.19 12.70
CA VAL A 191 -14.82 -1.38 11.72
C VAL A 191 -15.78 -0.58 10.84
N VAL A 192 -15.57 0.72 10.77
CA VAL A 192 -16.31 1.67 9.94
C VAL A 192 -15.38 2.22 8.86
N LYS A 193 -15.59 1.80 7.62
CA LYS A 193 -14.96 2.40 6.45
C LYS A 193 -15.59 3.74 6.16
N VAL A 194 -14.78 4.80 6.12
CA VAL A 194 -15.21 6.15 5.79
C VAL A 194 -14.63 6.53 4.44
N GLU A 195 -15.50 6.90 3.50
CA GLU A 195 -15.11 7.27 2.13
C GLU A 195 -15.57 8.69 1.79
N SER A 196 -14.85 9.36 0.88
CA SER A 196 -15.35 10.56 0.22
C SER A 196 -16.29 10.17 -0.92
N THR A 197 -17.44 10.84 -1.05
CA THR A 197 -18.31 10.69 -2.22
C THR A 197 -17.65 11.18 -3.51
N GLY A 198 -16.81 12.21 -3.44
CA GLY A 198 -16.07 12.75 -4.58
C GLY A 198 -14.80 11.94 -4.92
N ARG A 199 -14.25 11.21 -3.95
CA ARG A 199 -13.08 10.36 -4.15
C ARG A 199 -13.22 9.05 -3.35
N PRO A 200 -14.04 8.10 -3.84
CA PRO A 200 -14.22 6.82 -3.17
C PRO A 200 -12.95 5.96 -3.26
N ASP A 201 -12.92 4.85 -2.52
CA ASP A 201 -11.81 3.91 -2.55
C ASP A 201 -11.51 3.47 -4.00
N GLY A 202 -10.23 3.57 -4.39
CA GLY A 202 -9.78 3.17 -5.72
C GLY A 202 -10.06 1.71 -6.06
N ALA A 203 -10.16 0.83 -5.07
CA ALA A 203 -10.52 -0.57 -5.28
C ALA A 203 -11.93 -0.73 -5.90
N ARG A 204 -12.83 0.24 -5.69
CA ARG A 204 -14.18 0.24 -6.30
C ARG A 204 -14.17 0.43 -7.83
N ARG A 205 -13.07 0.92 -8.41
CA ARG A 205 -12.91 1.02 -9.87
C ARG A 205 -12.42 -0.29 -10.49
N GLY A 206 -11.94 -1.22 -9.66
CA GLY A 206 -11.56 -2.57 -10.07
C GLY A 206 -12.74 -3.53 -9.98
N PRO A 207 -12.47 -4.85 -10.03
CA PRO A 207 -13.50 -5.86 -9.81
C PRO A 207 -14.18 -5.68 -8.44
N ALA A 208 -15.52 -5.66 -8.41
CA ALA A 208 -16.28 -5.50 -7.17
C ALA A 208 -15.89 -6.54 -6.11
N ALA A 209 -15.69 -7.79 -6.54
CA ALA A 209 -15.26 -8.88 -5.67
C ALA A 209 -13.93 -8.60 -4.93
N PHE A 210 -13.04 -7.80 -5.52
CA PHE A 210 -11.81 -7.39 -4.84
C PHE A 210 -12.08 -6.38 -3.71
N PHE A 211 -12.98 -5.42 -3.94
CA PHE A 211 -13.41 -4.50 -2.89
C PHE A 211 -14.12 -5.25 -1.76
N ASP A 212 -15.03 -6.17 -2.10
CA ASP A 212 -15.81 -6.96 -1.15
C ASP A 212 -14.90 -7.84 -0.29
N LEU A 213 -13.91 -8.51 -0.89
CA LEU A 213 -12.90 -9.31 -0.18
C LEU A 213 -12.33 -8.57 1.04
N LEU A 214 -12.01 -7.28 0.89
CA LEU A 214 -11.35 -6.47 1.92
C LEU A 214 -12.31 -5.69 2.82
N ASN A 215 -13.59 -5.62 2.50
CA ASN A 215 -14.51 -4.70 3.19
C ASN A 215 -15.87 -5.31 3.56
N TRP A 216 -16.14 -6.58 3.23
CA TRP A 216 -17.46 -7.20 3.47
C TRP A 216 -17.86 -7.26 4.95
N ARG A 217 -16.90 -7.34 5.88
CA ARG A 217 -17.15 -7.34 7.33
C ARG A 217 -17.38 -5.94 7.90
N LYS A 218 -17.12 -4.88 7.13
CA LYS A 218 -17.11 -3.50 7.62
C LYS A 218 -18.46 -2.85 7.47
N ARG A 219 -18.77 -1.94 8.40
CA ARG A 219 -19.77 -0.90 8.15
C ARG A 219 -19.16 0.14 7.20
N SER A 220 -19.97 0.78 6.37
CA SER A 220 -19.48 1.80 5.44
C SER A 220 -20.32 3.07 5.55
N VAL A 221 -19.64 4.22 5.51
CA VAL A 221 -20.26 5.55 5.42
C VAL A 221 -19.50 6.38 4.38
N ALA A 222 -20.25 7.01 3.49
CA ALA A 222 -19.71 7.98 2.55
C ALA A 222 -20.02 9.40 3.04
N LEU A 223 -19.03 10.28 2.99
CA LEU A 223 -19.14 11.68 3.38
C LEU A 223 -18.87 12.57 2.16
N GLU A 224 -19.63 13.66 2.05
CA GLU A 224 -19.34 14.71 1.08
C GLU A 224 -18.07 15.45 1.51
N LEU A 225 -16.97 15.22 0.82
CA LEU A 225 -15.67 15.81 1.09
C LEU A 225 -15.04 16.30 -0.22
N PRO A 226 -14.56 17.56 -0.28
CA PRO A 226 -14.50 18.53 0.82
C PRO A 226 -15.85 19.21 1.14
N GLY A 227 -15.99 19.72 2.36
CA GLY A 227 -17.15 20.51 2.82
C GLY A 227 -17.22 20.60 4.34
N ASP A 228 -17.71 21.72 4.90
CA ASP A 228 -17.68 21.95 6.36
C ASP A 228 -18.47 20.91 7.16
N GLU A 229 -19.66 20.52 6.69
CA GLU A 229 -20.47 19.48 7.32
C GLU A 229 -19.79 18.11 7.24
N GLY A 230 -19.25 17.74 6.07
CA GLY A 230 -18.53 16.49 5.88
C GLY A 230 -17.28 16.41 6.76
N THR A 231 -16.51 17.49 6.84
CA THR A 231 -15.35 17.60 7.72
C THR A 231 -15.77 17.49 9.19
N ARG A 232 -16.83 18.18 9.63
CA ARG A 232 -17.35 18.03 11.00
C ARG A 232 -17.77 16.60 11.32
N ARG A 233 -18.43 15.90 10.39
CA ARG A 233 -18.79 14.48 10.55
C ARG A 233 -17.57 13.58 10.62
N LEU A 234 -16.57 13.81 9.76
CA LEU A 234 -15.30 13.07 9.77
C LEU A 234 -14.61 13.19 11.14
N HIS A 235 -14.48 14.42 11.66
CA HIS A 235 -13.92 14.66 13.00
C HIS A 235 -14.73 13.97 14.10
N GLY A 236 -16.06 14.00 14.02
CA GLY A 236 -16.94 13.33 14.97
C GLY A 236 -16.80 11.80 14.97
N LEU A 237 -16.60 11.19 13.80
CA LEU A 237 -16.32 9.75 13.67
C LEU A 237 -14.96 9.40 14.27
N ILE A 238 -13.91 10.15 13.91
CA ILE A 238 -12.56 9.94 14.44
C ILE A 238 -12.52 10.10 15.96
N GLY A 239 -13.20 11.12 16.50
CA GLY A 239 -13.24 11.37 17.95
C GLY A 239 -13.93 10.29 18.77
N ARG A 240 -14.69 9.38 18.13
CA ARG A 240 -15.35 8.23 18.77
C ARG A 240 -14.62 6.91 18.55
N ALA A 241 -13.58 6.89 17.73
CA ALA A 241 -12.82 5.69 17.43
C ALA A 241 -11.83 5.38 18.54
N ASP A 242 -11.60 4.10 18.81
CA ASP A 242 -10.46 3.63 19.59
C ASP A 242 -9.18 3.58 18.74
N VAL A 243 -9.36 3.19 17.46
CA VAL A 243 -8.28 3.04 16.48
C VAL A 243 -8.66 3.76 15.19
N VAL A 244 -7.71 4.48 14.60
CA VAL A 244 -7.83 4.98 13.23
C VAL A 244 -6.81 4.26 12.35
N ILE A 245 -7.24 3.82 11.17
CA ILE A 245 -6.36 3.31 10.12
C ILE A 245 -6.36 4.32 8.98
N GLU A 246 -5.18 4.66 8.49
CA GLU A 246 -5.03 5.45 7.28
C GLU A 246 -3.79 5.04 6.48
N ALA A 247 -3.85 5.28 5.18
CA ALA A 247 -2.78 4.98 4.23
C ALA A 247 -2.55 6.14 3.24
N SER A 248 -2.98 7.34 3.61
CA SER A 248 -2.93 8.52 2.74
C SER A 248 -1.73 9.40 3.08
N ARG A 249 -1.18 10.14 2.13
CA ARG A 249 -0.05 11.06 2.41
C ARG A 249 -0.43 12.06 3.51
N PRO A 250 0.51 12.52 4.36
CA PRO A 250 0.20 13.43 5.47
C PRO A 250 -0.66 14.64 5.07
N ARG A 251 -0.35 15.24 3.91
CA ARG A 251 -1.08 16.37 3.35
C ARG A 251 -2.56 16.12 3.04
N ALA A 252 -2.96 14.87 2.77
CA ALA A 252 -4.35 14.55 2.42
C ALA A 252 -5.29 14.73 3.62
N LEU A 253 -4.90 14.25 4.80
CA LEU A 253 -5.68 14.44 6.02
C LEU A 253 -5.59 15.87 6.56
N ALA A 254 -4.43 16.52 6.42
CA ALA A 254 -4.25 17.91 6.81
C ALA A 254 -5.22 18.86 6.09
N HIS A 255 -5.60 18.57 4.84
CA HIS A 255 -6.60 19.33 4.10
C HIS A 255 -7.98 19.34 4.78
N PHE A 256 -8.29 18.32 5.58
CA PHE A 256 -9.52 18.22 6.37
C PHE A 256 -9.31 18.62 7.85
N GLY A 257 -8.16 19.25 8.17
CA GLY A 257 -7.80 19.60 9.56
C GLY A 257 -7.56 18.38 10.46
N VAL A 258 -7.29 17.20 9.89
CA VAL A 258 -7.06 15.96 10.63
C VAL A 258 -5.55 15.80 10.86
N SER A 259 -5.15 15.79 12.13
CA SER A 259 -3.77 15.57 12.58
C SER A 259 -3.76 14.40 13.55
N ALA A 260 -3.10 13.30 13.16
CA ALA A 260 -2.97 12.11 13.99
C ALA A 260 -2.41 12.44 15.38
N ARG A 261 -1.36 13.27 15.42
CA ARG A 261 -0.69 13.66 16.65
C ARG A 261 -1.62 14.43 17.58
N ASP A 262 -2.35 15.41 17.03
CA ASP A 262 -3.17 16.30 17.83
C ASP A 262 -4.44 15.60 18.31
N MET A 263 -5.06 14.77 17.47
CA MET A 263 -6.25 14.01 17.82
C MET A 263 -5.97 12.96 18.90
N VAL A 264 -4.85 12.24 18.82
CA VAL A 264 -4.46 11.29 19.87
C VAL A 264 -4.18 12.02 21.19
N ARG A 265 -3.46 13.15 21.15
CA ARG A 265 -3.15 13.94 22.36
C ARG A 265 -4.36 14.60 23.00
N ALA A 266 -5.35 14.97 22.22
CA ALA A 266 -6.61 15.54 22.71
C ALA A 266 -7.52 14.49 23.37
N GLY A 267 -7.11 13.22 23.45
CA GLY A 267 -7.90 12.13 24.02
C GLY A 267 -8.91 11.53 23.04
N GLY A 268 -8.68 11.67 21.73
CA GLY A 268 -9.42 10.96 20.68
C GLY A 268 -9.00 9.48 20.58
N PRO A 269 -8.63 8.96 19.40
CA PRO A 269 -8.23 7.56 19.27
C PRO A 269 -6.97 7.27 20.10
N GLN A 270 -6.94 6.10 20.76
CA GLN A 270 -5.76 5.66 21.52
C GLN A 270 -4.64 5.17 20.59
N VAL A 271 -5.01 4.64 19.41
CA VAL A 271 -4.07 4.13 18.42
C VAL A 271 -4.34 4.74 17.05
N TRP A 272 -3.28 5.17 16.39
CA TRP A 272 -3.32 5.62 15.00
C TRP A 272 -2.37 4.76 14.16
N ILE A 273 -2.94 3.96 13.28
CA ILE A 273 -2.20 3.06 12.38
C ILE A 273 -2.01 3.77 11.04
N SER A 274 -0.75 3.95 10.67
CA SER A 274 -0.37 4.55 9.40
C SER A 274 0.38 3.54 8.55
N ILE A 275 -0.16 3.23 7.37
CA ILE A 275 0.46 2.27 6.44
C ILE A 275 0.90 3.01 5.18
N THR A 276 2.21 3.20 5.00
CA THR A 276 2.78 3.92 3.86
C THR A 276 3.93 3.14 3.21
N GLY A 277 4.23 3.44 1.94
CA GLY A 277 5.31 2.77 1.22
C GLY A 277 6.73 3.21 1.62
N HIS A 278 6.89 4.44 2.12
CA HIS A 278 8.22 5.01 2.42
C HIS A 278 8.29 5.68 3.81
N GLY A 279 7.44 5.26 4.75
CA GLY A 279 7.34 5.88 6.07
C GLY A 279 6.64 7.24 6.06
N ARG A 280 6.78 7.99 7.16
CA ARG A 280 6.07 9.27 7.40
C ARG A 280 6.99 10.47 7.62
N VAL A 281 8.29 10.21 7.78
CA VAL A 281 9.24 11.21 8.24
C VAL A 281 10.11 11.66 7.08
N GLY A 282 10.42 12.95 7.05
CA GLY A 282 11.28 13.56 6.04
C GLY A 282 10.69 13.53 4.63
N ALA A 283 11.53 13.79 3.63
CA ALA A 283 11.12 13.87 2.23
C ALA A 283 10.51 12.56 1.69
N ALA A 284 10.83 11.42 2.30
CA ALA A 284 10.28 10.12 1.92
C ALA A 284 8.76 10.02 2.20
N GLY A 285 8.25 10.71 3.22
CA GLY A 285 6.84 10.63 3.63
C GLY A 285 5.83 11.18 2.61
N ASP A 286 6.27 12.00 1.66
CA ASP A 286 5.43 12.56 0.59
C ASP A 286 5.56 11.83 -0.75
N ARG A 287 6.49 10.85 -0.85
CA ARG A 287 6.68 10.04 -2.05
C ARG A 287 5.43 9.21 -2.37
N VAL A 288 5.21 9.00 -3.66
CA VAL A 288 4.14 8.13 -4.16
C VAL A 288 4.65 6.71 -4.18
N ALA A 289 3.84 5.80 -3.68
CA ALA A 289 4.17 4.39 -3.64
C ALA A 289 2.94 3.56 -3.96
N PHE A 290 3.16 2.50 -4.72
CA PHE A 290 2.31 1.32 -4.74
C PHE A 290 3.09 0.16 -4.12
N GLY A 291 2.39 -0.90 -3.68
CA GLY A 291 3.07 -2.08 -3.13
C GLY A 291 4.11 -2.65 -4.11
N ASP A 292 3.85 -2.54 -5.42
CA ASP A 292 4.73 -3.07 -6.46
C ASP A 292 6.11 -2.38 -6.52
N ASP A 293 6.19 -1.06 -6.35
CA ASP A 293 7.46 -0.32 -6.37
C ASP A 293 8.03 -0.04 -4.98
N ALA A 294 7.23 -0.08 -3.93
CA ALA A 294 7.74 0.12 -2.57
C ALA A 294 8.36 -1.14 -1.96
N ALA A 295 8.01 -2.34 -2.47
CA ALA A 295 8.48 -3.61 -1.96
C ALA A 295 9.74 -4.15 -2.67
N VAL A 296 10.52 -3.27 -3.31
CA VAL A 296 11.70 -3.60 -4.13
C VAL A 296 13.01 -3.27 -3.43
#